data_AF-A0A151Z986-F1
#
_entry.id   AF-A0A151Z986-F1
#
_cell.length_a   1.000
_cell.length_b   1.000
_cell.length_c   1.000
_cell.angle_alpha   90.00
_cell.angle_beta   90.00
_cell.angle_gamma   90.00
#
_symmetry.space_group_name_H-M   'P 1'
#
loop_
_entity.id
_entity.type
_entity.pdbx_description
1 polymer ?
#
loop_
_entity_poly.entity_id
_entity_poly.type
_entity_poly.pdbx_seq_one_letter_code
_entity_poly.pdbx_strand_id
1 'polypeptide(L)'
;MVILEDFGEIGFNVTESPEIQTHTEEVLNAVSHLLGLILCIPAVLFLISLAKMRGSKWHVLSCTIYGFSLITMYFCSTAYHAGGIEMFDLSEKHKEFLKNLDHCAIYMLIAGTQTPLMMINLIYNNLPTNNKVEKLSKGASPKVVKVGWSLFGVVWSMCFLGVFCKLTMGADGIPPFISNGFYLLMGWISVFGMKDLIRHIPKKGMKLLVTGGVTYTGGIGFLVWETQPFNHAVWHLFVSAGTLLHYFCILESTMVSKPLHPHGSREDTESIIPSHASVIIDNLEYAEKQIVLAFFGSGKRKSFIVKYMNMLYSVFLDWGHISKSKVK
;
A
#
# COMPACT_ATOMS: atom_id res chain seq x y z
N MET A 1 14.29 -54.60 37.46
CA MET A 1 13.40 -53.44 37.28
C MET A 1 14.26 -52.33 36.71
N VAL A 2 14.40 -52.38 35.40
CA VAL A 2 15.16 -51.45 34.56
C VAL A 2 14.14 -50.42 34.06
N ILE A 3 14.63 -49.21 33.79
CA ILE A 3 13.94 -48.06 33.17
C ILE A 3 13.10 -47.23 34.16
N LEU A 4 13.63 -46.09 34.59
CA LEU A 4 12.99 -44.76 34.60
C LEU A 4 14.02 -43.66 35.05
N GLU A 5 15.22 -43.68 34.47
CA GLU A 5 16.19 -42.58 34.53
C GLU A 5 16.60 -42.26 33.09
N ASP A 6 15.73 -41.57 32.36
CA ASP A 6 16.09 -40.83 31.13
C ASP A 6 14.88 -40.01 30.66
N PHE A 7 14.59 -38.93 31.39
CA PHE A 7 13.99 -37.76 30.77
C PHE A 7 14.95 -36.62 31.05
N GLY A 8 16.01 -36.60 30.24
CA GLY A 8 16.96 -35.51 30.16
C GLY A 8 16.22 -34.19 30.01
N GLU A 9 16.73 -33.21 30.73
CA GLU A 9 16.42 -31.81 30.60
C GLU A 9 16.32 -31.42 29.12
N ILE A 10 15.09 -31.29 28.61
CA ILE A 10 14.84 -30.45 27.44
C ILE A 10 14.88 -29.03 27.99
N GLY A 11 16.10 -28.56 28.23
CA GLY A 11 16.40 -27.15 28.42
C GLY A 11 15.99 -26.43 27.15
N PHE A 12 14.75 -25.94 27.12
CA PHE A 12 14.40 -24.82 26.25
C PHE A 12 15.24 -23.65 26.77
N ASN A 13 16.44 -23.48 26.22
CA ASN A 13 17.24 -22.28 26.39
C ASN A 13 16.49 -21.13 25.73
N VAL A 14 15.53 -20.55 26.45
CA VAL A 14 14.88 -19.28 26.12
C VAL A 14 15.83 -18.15 26.53
N THR A 15 17.03 -18.14 25.93
CA THR A 15 18.04 -17.08 26.13
C THR A 15 18.72 -16.70 24.83
N GLU A 16 18.01 -16.72 23.70
CA GLU A 16 18.37 -15.85 22.59
C GLU A 16 17.54 -14.57 22.75
N SER A 17 18.22 -13.51 23.22
CA SER A 17 17.72 -12.14 23.15
C SER A 17 17.26 -11.83 21.73
N PRO A 18 16.25 -10.95 21.52
CA PRO A 18 15.95 -10.49 20.17
C PRO A 18 17.23 -9.94 19.57
N GLU A 19 17.65 -10.53 18.45
CA GLU A 19 18.97 -10.31 17.87
C GLU A 19 19.20 -8.80 17.70
N ILE A 20 20.18 -8.26 18.43
CA ILE A 20 20.51 -6.83 18.39
C ILE A 20 21.09 -6.58 17.00
N GLN A 21 20.34 -5.87 16.16
CA GLN A 21 20.78 -5.51 14.81
C GLN A 21 22.12 -4.78 14.87
N THR A 22 23.03 -5.14 13.98
CA THR A 22 24.31 -4.45 13.84
C THR A 22 24.10 -3.01 13.35
N HIS A 23 25.07 -2.13 13.62
CA HIS A 23 25.03 -0.76 13.11
C HIS A 23 24.83 -0.71 11.58
N THR A 24 25.45 -1.63 10.83
CA THR A 24 25.26 -1.71 9.37
C THR A 24 23.84 -2.10 8.99
N GLU A 25 23.21 -3.02 9.72
CA GLU A 25 21.80 -3.38 9.50
C GLU A 25 20.86 -2.22 9.80
N GLU A 26 21.04 -1.52 10.92
CA GLU A 26 20.27 -0.32 11.27
C GLU A 26 20.39 0.76 10.19
N VAL A 27 21.60 0.99 9.65
CA VAL A 27 21.82 1.91 8.52
C VAL A 27 21.07 1.45 7.26
N LEU A 28 21.17 0.18 6.88
CA LEU A 28 20.47 -0.35 5.70
C LEU A 28 18.95 -0.28 5.86
N ASN A 29 18.45 -0.55 7.06
CA ASN A 29 17.05 -0.48 7.41
C ASN A 29 16.51 0.96 7.35
N ALA A 30 17.24 1.90 7.94
CA ALA A 30 16.90 3.31 7.89
C ALA A 30 16.95 3.87 6.46
N VAL A 31 18.01 3.57 5.70
CA VAL A 31 18.19 4.08 4.32
C VAL A 31 17.12 3.52 3.39
N SER A 32 16.84 2.22 3.44
CA SER A 32 15.84 1.59 2.57
C SER A 32 14.45 2.22 2.76
N HIS A 33 14.03 2.44 4.00
CA HIS A 33 12.74 3.07 4.30
C HIS A 33 12.74 4.60 4.15
N LEU A 34 13.87 5.28 4.36
CA LEU A 34 14.01 6.71 4.04
C LEU A 34 13.85 6.96 2.53
N LEU A 35 14.44 6.11 1.70
CA LEU A 35 14.21 6.14 0.26
C LEU A 35 12.73 5.94 -0.05
N GLY A 36 12.08 4.97 0.59
CA GLY A 36 10.64 4.78 0.53
C GLY A 36 9.84 6.04 0.88
N LEU A 37 10.19 6.72 1.98
CA LEU A 37 9.55 7.96 2.43
C LEU A 37 9.67 9.09 1.40
N ILE A 38 10.89 9.33 0.91
CA ILE A 38 11.19 10.37 -0.07
C ILE A 38 10.41 10.11 -1.36
N LEU A 39 10.33 8.85 -1.78
CA LEU A 39 9.64 8.44 -3.00
C LEU A 39 8.11 8.48 -2.86
N CYS A 40 7.56 8.11 -1.70
CA CYS A 40 6.13 7.98 -1.51
C CYS A 40 5.42 9.33 -1.36
N ILE A 41 6.06 10.36 -0.79
CA ILE A 41 5.46 11.69 -0.63
C ILE A 41 4.97 12.28 -1.97
N PRO A 42 5.82 12.46 -3.01
CA PRO A 42 5.37 12.95 -4.31
C PRO A 42 4.35 12.02 -4.98
N ALA A 43 4.46 10.70 -4.79
CA ALA A 43 3.50 9.73 -5.32
C ALA A 43 2.11 9.86 -4.66
N VAL A 44 2.03 10.03 -3.35
CA VAL A 44 0.78 10.26 -2.61
C VAL A 44 0.14 11.58 -3.02
N LEU A 45 0.94 12.66 -3.09
CA LEU A 45 0.44 13.97 -3.55
C LEU A 45 -0.12 13.90 -4.97
N PHE A 46 0.54 13.15 -5.84
CA PHE A 46 0.05 12.85 -7.19
C PHE A 46 -1.30 12.13 -7.16
N LEU A 47 -1.41 11.03 -6.41
CA LEU A 47 -2.65 10.25 -6.30
C LEU A 47 -3.83 11.08 -5.79
N ILE A 48 -3.62 11.87 -4.72
CA ILE A 48 -4.66 12.74 -4.14
C ILE A 48 -5.07 13.85 -5.12
N SER A 49 -4.11 14.41 -5.87
CA SER A 49 -4.39 15.46 -6.86
C SER A 49 -5.27 14.93 -8.00
N LEU A 50 -4.96 13.73 -8.51
CA LEU A 50 -5.81 13.06 -9.49
C LEU A 50 -7.20 12.72 -8.91
N ALA A 51 -7.27 12.27 -7.65
CA ALA A 51 -8.53 11.97 -6.99
C ALA A 51 -9.42 13.22 -6.86
N LYS A 52 -8.81 14.39 -6.63
CA LYS A 52 -9.50 15.68 -6.57
C LYS A 52 -10.01 16.14 -7.94
N MET A 53 -9.22 15.94 -9.00
CA MET A 53 -9.58 16.37 -10.35
C MET A 53 -10.65 15.50 -11.01
N ARG A 54 -10.56 14.18 -10.81
CA ARG A 54 -11.31 13.20 -11.61
C ARG A 54 -12.27 12.36 -10.78
N GLY A 55 -11.99 12.24 -9.48
CA GLY A 55 -12.76 11.43 -8.56
C GLY A 55 -13.92 12.16 -7.88
N SER A 56 -14.51 11.47 -6.92
CA SER A 56 -15.51 12.02 -6.00
C SER A 56 -14.89 12.33 -4.63
N LYS A 57 -15.68 12.88 -3.70
CA LYS A 57 -15.24 13.03 -2.29
C LYS A 57 -14.78 11.71 -1.66
N TRP A 58 -15.34 10.58 -2.08
CA TRP A 58 -14.92 9.23 -1.66
C TRP A 58 -13.50 8.91 -2.11
N HIS A 59 -13.13 9.34 -3.32
CA HIS A 59 -11.78 9.13 -3.86
C HIS A 59 -10.75 9.94 -3.09
N VAL A 60 -11.04 11.23 -2.87
CA VAL A 60 -10.15 12.11 -2.10
C VAL A 60 -9.96 11.56 -0.69
N LEU A 61 -11.04 11.23 0.01
CA LEU A 61 -10.98 10.72 1.38
C LEU A 61 -10.19 9.42 1.48
N SER A 62 -10.51 8.41 0.67
CA SER A 62 -9.85 7.11 0.74
C SER A 62 -8.38 7.16 0.31
N CYS A 63 -8.03 7.91 -0.75
CA CYS A 63 -6.64 8.12 -1.15
C CYS A 63 -5.84 8.91 -0.11
N THR A 64 -6.48 9.82 0.63
CA THR A 64 -5.84 10.55 1.73
C THR A 64 -5.54 9.63 2.90
N ILE A 65 -6.49 8.78 3.29
CA ILE A 65 -6.30 7.77 4.36
C ILE A 65 -5.15 6.82 3.99
N TYR A 66 -5.16 6.28 2.77
CA TYR A 66 -4.07 5.46 2.26
C TYR A 66 -2.72 6.21 2.29
N GLY A 67 -2.68 7.41 1.72
CA GLY A 67 -1.46 8.20 1.63
C GLY A 67 -0.87 8.57 2.99
N PHE A 68 -1.72 8.94 3.95
CA PHE A 68 -1.31 9.19 5.32
C PHE A 68 -0.68 7.94 5.95
N SER A 69 -1.36 6.79 5.87
CA SER A 69 -0.84 5.54 6.43
C SER A 69 0.51 5.11 5.83
N LEU A 70 0.70 5.32 4.52
CA LEU A 70 1.94 4.99 3.81
C LEU A 70 3.10 5.88 4.25
N ILE A 71 2.87 7.19 4.34
CA ILE A 71 3.88 8.14 4.83
C ILE A 71 4.21 7.86 6.29
N THR A 72 3.20 7.59 7.12
CA THR A 72 3.40 7.26 8.54
C THR A 72 4.24 5.99 8.72
N MET A 73 3.97 4.93 7.95
CA MET A 73 4.78 3.70 8.02
C MET A 73 6.24 3.96 7.70
N TYR A 74 6.52 4.56 6.54
CA TYR A 74 7.91 4.83 6.17
C TYR A 74 8.60 5.80 7.14
N PHE A 75 7.88 6.80 7.65
CA PHE A 75 8.42 7.74 8.62
C PHE A 75 8.76 7.06 9.95
N CYS A 76 7.81 6.31 10.55
CA CYS A 76 8.02 5.64 11.82
C CYS A 76 9.18 4.63 11.74
N SER A 77 9.24 3.84 10.67
CA SER A 77 10.32 2.86 10.49
C SER A 77 11.67 3.50 10.26
N THR A 78 11.73 4.56 9.44
CA THR A 78 12.96 5.35 9.27
C THR A 78 13.43 5.93 10.58
N ALA A 79 12.52 6.54 11.37
CA ALA A 79 12.86 7.16 12.64
C ALA A 79 13.35 6.14 13.67
N TYR A 80 12.70 4.97 13.76
CA TYR A 80 13.09 3.90 14.66
C TYR A 80 14.52 3.41 14.37
N HIS A 81 14.79 3.02 13.12
CA HIS A 81 16.09 2.49 12.71
C HIS A 81 17.19 3.57 12.71
N ALA A 82 16.85 4.81 12.32
CA ALA A 82 17.80 5.91 12.41
C ALA A 82 18.25 6.14 13.86
N GLY A 83 17.37 5.95 14.84
CA GLY A 83 17.72 6.05 16.26
C GLY A 83 18.70 4.99 16.78
N GLY A 84 18.96 3.92 16.01
CA GLY A 84 20.00 2.93 16.28
C GLY A 84 21.34 3.19 15.58
N ILE A 85 21.45 4.27 14.80
CA ILE A 85 22.68 4.69 14.13
C ILE A 85 23.48 5.55 15.11
N GLU A 86 24.80 5.34 15.23
CA GLU A 86 25.68 6.04 16.18
C GLU A 86 25.55 7.57 16.12
N MET A 87 25.30 8.12 14.91
CA MET A 87 25.11 9.56 14.69
C MET A 87 23.86 10.13 15.38
N PHE A 88 22.80 9.34 15.52
CA PHE A 88 21.50 9.76 16.03
C PHE A 88 21.11 9.05 17.34
N ASP A 89 22.03 8.25 17.90
CA ASP A 89 21.89 7.35 19.04
C ASP A 89 20.91 7.88 20.10
N LEU A 90 19.69 7.33 20.06
CA LEU A 90 18.60 7.76 20.93
C LEU A 90 18.67 7.00 22.25
N SER A 91 18.28 7.68 23.34
CA SER A 91 18.10 6.96 24.60
C SER A 91 17.09 5.82 24.45
N GLU A 92 17.32 4.72 25.17
CA GLU A 92 16.50 3.50 25.12
C GLU A 92 14.99 3.77 25.15
N LYS A 93 14.55 4.69 26.01
CA LYS A 93 13.14 5.09 26.13
C LYS A 93 12.57 5.66 24.82
N HIS A 94 13.33 6.50 24.11
CA HIS A 94 12.88 7.06 22.84
C HIS A 94 12.91 6.01 21.73
N LYS A 95 13.94 5.15 21.69
CA LYS A 95 14.04 4.06 20.72
C LYS A 95 12.89 3.07 20.88
N GLU A 96 12.55 2.70 22.12
CA GLU A 96 11.39 1.85 22.43
C GLU A 96 10.07 2.50 22.02
N PHE A 97 9.88 3.80 22.29
CA PHE A 97 8.69 4.52 21.84
C PHE A 97 8.56 4.52 20.31
N LEU A 98 9.65 4.76 19.58
CA LEU A 98 9.65 4.70 18.12
C LEU A 98 9.41 3.28 17.59
N LYS A 99 9.93 2.25 18.25
CA LYS A 99 9.63 0.84 17.95
C LYS A 99 8.13 0.55 18.06
N ASN A 100 7.48 1.06 19.11
CA ASN A 100 6.03 0.93 19.29
C ASN A 100 5.27 1.60 18.14
N LEU A 101 5.69 2.80 17.75
CA LEU A 101 5.09 3.52 16.62
C LEU A 101 5.31 2.80 15.28
N ASP A 102 6.49 2.23 15.06
CA ASP A 102 6.81 1.47 13.85
C ASP A 102 5.90 0.25 13.71
N HIS A 103 5.77 -0.54 14.79
CA HIS A 103 4.85 -1.69 14.83
C HIS A 103 3.38 -1.27 14.67
N CYS A 104 2.98 -0.12 15.22
CA CYS A 104 1.64 0.43 15.02
C CYS A 104 1.39 0.83 13.55
N ALA A 105 2.41 1.38 12.89
CA ALA A 105 2.29 1.87 11.54
C ALA A 105 2.09 0.76 10.50
N ILE A 106 2.54 -0.47 10.78
CA ILE A 106 2.22 -1.66 9.97
C ILE A 106 0.71 -1.90 9.94
N TYR A 107 0.02 -1.86 11.10
CA TYR A 107 -1.45 -2.01 11.17
C TYR A 107 -2.16 -0.93 10.35
N MET A 108 -1.73 0.33 10.53
CA MET A 108 -2.30 1.48 9.82
C MET A 108 -2.10 1.36 8.31
N LEU A 109 -0.93 0.93 7.85
CA LEU A 109 -0.65 0.73 6.43
C LEU A 109 -1.53 -0.36 5.81
N ILE A 110 -1.71 -1.49 6.50
CA ILE A 110 -2.55 -2.58 5.99
C ILE A 110 -3.99 -2.09 5.82
N ALA A 111 -4.55 -1.43 6.84
CA ALA A 111 -5.90 -0.89 6.78
C ALA A 111 -6.06 0.24 5.75
N GLY A 112 -5.08 1.15 5.68
CA GLY A 112 -5.04 2.24 4.72
C GLY A 112 -4.97 1.76 3.29
N THR A 113 -4.17 0.72 3.00
CA THR A 113 -4.03 0.12 1.66
C THR A 113 -5.34 -0.46 1.14
N GLN A 114 -6.13 -1.10 2.01
CA GLN A 114 -7.42 -1.66 1.60
C GLN A 114 -8.54 -0.61 1.51
N THR A 115 -8.37 0.56 2.12
CA THR A 115 -9.42 1.59 2.20
C THR A 115 -9.94 2.06 0.83
N PRO A 116 -9.10 2.42 -0.17
CA PRO A 116 -9.57 2.73 -1.52
C PRO A 116 -10.29 1.56 -2.21
N LEU A 117 -9.85 0.32 -1.99
CA LEU A 117 -10.48 -0.86 -2.56
C LEU A 117 -11.92 -1.02 -2.04
N MET A 118 -12.11 -0.83 -0.74
CA MET A 118 -13.43 -0.97 -0.11
C MET A 118 -14.33 0.24 -0.40
N MET A 119 -13.85 1.46 -0.13
CA MET A 119 -14.65 2.68 -0.24
C MET A 119 -15.00 3.04 -1.69
N ILE A 120 -14.08 2.86 -2.64
CA ILE A 120 -14.34 3.21 -4.04
C ILE A 120 -14.97 2.03 -4.78
N ASN A 121 -14.28 0.89 -4.82
CA ASN A 121 -14.67 -0.20 -5.71
C ASN A 121 -15.88 -0.98 -5.19
N LEU A 122 -15.98 -1.22 -3.87
CA LEU A 122 -17.10 -1.99 -3.30
C LEU A 122 -18.27 -1.12 -2.83
N ILE A 123 -18.00 0.08 -2.30
CA ILE A 123 -19.04 0.98 -1.79
C ILE A 123 -19.48 1.98 -2.87
N TYR A 124 -18.65 2.98 -3.19
CA TYR A 124 -19.05 4.12 -4.03
C TYR A 124 -19.51 3.72 -5.43
N ASN A 125 -18.81 2.80 -6.09
CA ASN A 125 -19.16 2.32 -7.43
C ASN A 125 -20.46 1.49 -7.45
N ASN A 126 -20.93 1.04 -6.28
CA ASN A 126 -22.13 0.21 -6.13
C ASN A 126 -23.30 0.93 -5.44
N LEU A 127 -23.15 2.20 -5.06
CA LEU A 127 -24.23 2.98 -4.45
C LEU A 127 -25.39 3.19 -5.45
N PRO A 128 -26.65 3.15 -4.98
CA PRO A 128 -27.80 3.44 -5.83
C PRO A 128 -27.74 4.91 -6.29
N THR A 129 -28.05 5.14 -7.57
CA THR A 129 -28.13 6.47 -8.17
C THR A 129 -29.49 6.68 -8.82
N ASN A 130 -30.02 7.90 -8.69
CA ASN A 130 -31.27 8.33 -9.32
C ASN A 130 -31.05 8.80 -10.77
N ASN A 131 -29.80 8.95 -11.21
CA ASN A 131 -29.48 9.34 -12.57
C ASN A 131 -29.51 8.11 -13.49
N LYS A 132 -30.40 8.10 -14.50
CA LYS A 132 -30.55 6.97 -15.44
C LYS A 132 -29.26 6.63 -16.19
N VAL A 133 -28.45 7.62 -16.58
CA VAL A 133 -27.17 7.40 -17.29
C VAL A 133 -26.14 6.76 -16.35
N GLU A 134 -26.10 7.20 -15.10
CA GLU A 134 -25.21 6.65 -14.08
C GLU A 134 -25.66 5.25 -13.63
N LYS A 135 -26.97 4.97 -13.65
CA LYS A 135 -27.54 3.65 -13.38
C LYS A 135 -27.24 2.62 -14.47
N LEU A 136 -27.09 3.07 -15.72
CA LEU A 136 -26.68 2.23 -16.85
C LEU A 136 -25.18 1.92 -16.83
N SER A 137 -24.34 2.79 -16.25
CA SER A 137 -22.89 2.58 -16.17
C SER A 137 -22.43 1.94 -14.85
N LYS A 138 -23.14 2.16 -13.74
CA LYS A 138 -22.85 1.54 -12.44
C LYS A 138 -23.67 0.26 -12.27
N GLY A 139 -22.99 -0.87 -12.15
CA GLY A 139 -23.59 -2.16 -11.78
C GLY A 139 -24.04 -2.20 -10.31
N ALA A 140 -24.84 -1.21 -9.88
CA ALA A 140 -25.16 -0.96 -8.49
C ALA A 140 -25.80 -2.19 -7.83
N SER A 141 -25.10 -2.74 -6.84
CA SER A 141 -25.53 -3.91 -6.07
C SER A 141 -25.53 -3.59 -4.58
N PRO A 142 -26.72 -3.49 -3.93
CA PRO A 142 -26.82 -3.27 -2.49
C PRO A 142 -26.09 -4.35 -1.67
N LYS A 143 -25.97 -5.58 -2.20
CA LYS A 143 -25.21 -6.67 -1.57
C LYS A 143 -23.71 -6.35 -1.51
N VAL A 144 -23.14 -5.82 -2.61
CA VAL A 144 -21.71 -5.47 -2.68
C VAL A 144 -21.39 -4.30 -1.75
N VAL A 145 -22.29 -3.31 -1.67
CA VAL A 145 -22.13 -2.18 -0.72
C VAL A 145 -22.06 -2.69 0.73
N LYS A 146 -22.93 -3.64 1.10
CA LYS A 146 -22.90 -4.25 2.44
C LYS A 146 -21.57 -4.96 2.71
N VAL A 147 -21.09 -5.76 1.74
CA VAL A 147 -19.78 -6.43 1.82
C VAL A 147 -18.67 -5.39 2.01
N GLY A 148 -18.66 -4.31 1.23
CA GLY A 148 -17.67 -3.24 1.34
C GLY A 148 -17.62 -2.61 2.74
N TRP A 149 -18.77 -2.29 3.33
CA TRP A 149 -18.83 -1.75 4.70
C TRP A 149 -18.44 -2.78 5.77
N SER A 150 -18.84 -4.04 5.61
CA SER A 150 -18.45 -5.12 6.52
C SER A 150 -16.94 -5.32 6.53
N LEU A 151 -16.31 -5.42 5.36
CA LEU A 151 -14.85 -5.55 5.26
C LEU A 151 -14.14 -4.32 5.83
N PHE A 152 -14.64 -3.11 5.52
CA PHE A 152 -14.07 -1.88 6.05
C PHE A 152 -14.11 -1.84 7.58
N GLY A 153 -15.26 -2.18 8.17
CA GLY A 153 -15.43 -2.25 9.62
C GLY A 153 -14.49 -3.27 10.26
N VAL A 154 -14.43 -4.49 9.73
CA VAL A 154 -13.56 -5.55 10.28
C VAL A 154 -12.08 -5.14 10.24
N VAL A 155 -11.60 -4.65 9.09
CA VAL A 155 -10.19 -4.28 8.91
C VAL A 155 -9.80 -3.13 9.84
N TRP A 156 -10.63 -2.09 9.95
CA TRP A 156 -10.33 -0.96 10.82
C TRP A 156 -10.47 -1.31 12.31
N SER A 157 -11.43 -2.14 12.70
CA SER A 157 -11.51 -2.66 14.07
C SER A 157 -10.26 -3.46 14.44
N MET A 158 -9.78 -4.31 13.54
CA MET A 158 -8.52 -5.05 13.75
C MET A 158 -7.31 -4.11 13.82
N CYS A 159 -7.27 -3.07 12.98
CA CYS A 159 -6.22 -2.05 13.03
C CYS A 159 -6.19 -1.34 14.38
N PHE A 160 -7.33 -0.85 14.86
CA PHE A 160 -7.41 -0.16 16.14
C PHE A 160 -7.07 -1.09 17.31
N LEU A 161 -7.51 -2.35 17.25
CA LEU A 161 -7.12 -3.35 18.26
C LEU A 161 -5.61 -3.58 18.28
N GLY A 162 -4.99 -3.80 17.11
CA GLY A 162 -3.55 -4.01 17.00
C GLY A 162 -2.73 -2.82 17.51
N VAL A 163 -3.11 -1.61 17.10
CA VAL A 163 -2.49 -0.36 17.59
C VAL A 163 -2.67 -0.21 19.11
N PHE A 164 -3.88 -0.45 19.63
CA PHE A 164 -4.15 -0.37 21.06
C PHE A 164 -3.28 -1.37 21.85
N CYS A 165 -3.20 -2.61 21.41
CA CYS A 165 -2.37 -3.62 22.09
C CYS A 165 -0.87 -3.23 22.04
N LYS A 166 -0.36 -2.74 20.92
CA LYS A 166 1.05 -2.30 20.83
C LYS A 166 1.36 -1.07 21.67
N LEU A 167 0.44 -0.13 21.81
CA LEU A 167 0.64 1.05 22.64
C LEU A 167 0.54 0.77 24.15
N THR A 168 -0.25 -0.24 24.55
CA THR A 168 -0.47 -0.57 25.97
C THR A 168 0.47 -1.64 26.50
N MET A 169 0.82 -2.63 25.67
CA MET A 169 1.68 -3.76 26.04
C MET A 169 3.13 -3.57 25.56
N GLY A 170 3.38 -2.57 24.72
CA GLY A 170 4.67 -2.36 24.06
C GLY A 170 4.89 -3.28 22.86
N ALA A 171 5.92 -2.98 22.08
CA ALA A 171 6.32 -3.71 20.89
C ALA A 171 6.66 -5.17 21.21
N ASP A 172 7.34 -5.39 22.33
CA ASP A 172 7.86 -6.68 22.78
C ASP A 172 6.90 -7.42 23.74
N GLY A 173 5.81 -6.77 24.20
CA GLY A 173 4.82 -7.41 25.07
C GLY A 173 3.88 -8.37 24.35
N ILE A 174 3.88 -8.40 23.01
CA ILE A 174 3.12 -9.36 22.21
C ILE A 174 4.12 -10.21 21.42
N PRO A 175 4.08 -11.54 21.56
CA PRO A 175 4.96 -12.43 20.82
C PRO A 175 4.97 -12.14 19.30
N PRO A 176 6.15 -12.11 18.65
CA PRO A 176 6.28 -11.76 17.23
C PRO A 176 5.38 -12.58 16.31
N PHE A 177 5.27 -13.90 16.54
CA PHE A 177 4.42 -14.77 15.72
C PHE A 177 2.93 -14.39 15.78
N ILE A 178 2.43 -13.87 16.91
CA ILE A 178 1.04 -13.42 17.06
C ILE A 178 0.83 -12.14 16.26
N SER A 179 1.74 -11.17 16.40
CA SER A 179 1.66 -9.90 15.66
C SER A 179 1.76 -10.13 14.15
N ASN A 180 2.74 -10.93 13.72
CA ASN A 180 2.95 -11.30 12.32
C ASN A 180 1.77 -12.08 11.74
N GLY A 181 1.23 -13.05 12.48
CA GLY A 181 0.02 -13.76 12.10
C GLY A 181 -1.19 -12.83 11.95
N PHE A 182 -1.33 -11.84 12.85
CA PHE A 182 -2.42 -10.87 12.78
C PHE A 182 -2.25 -9.89 11.61
N TYR A 183 -1.04 -9.43 11.30
CA TYR A 183 -0.74 -8.63 10.11
C TYR A 183 -1.14 -9.39 8.83
N LEU A 184 -0.73 -10.65 8.74
CA LEU A 184 -1.05 -11.50 7.60
C LEU A 184 -2.56 -11.72 7.47
N LEU A 185 -3.23 -12.06 8.57
CA LEU A 185 -4.69 -12.22 8.61
C LEU A 185 -5.39 -10.96 8.07
N MET A 186 -5.01 -9.77 8.58
CA MET A 186 -5.57 -8.50 8.12
C MET A 186 -5.32 -8.26 6.63
N GLY A 187 -4.10 -8.51 6.15
CA GLY A 187 -3.72 -8.31 4.75
C GLY A 187 -4.57 -9.14 3.78
N TRP A 188 -4.96 -10.35 4.18
CA TRP A 188 -5.74 -11.28 3.36
C TRP A 188 -7.26 -11.11 3.47
N ILE A 189 -7.78 -10.21 4.31
CA ILE A 189 -9.24 -9.95 4.42
C ILE A 189 -9.87 -9.56 3.09
N SER A 190 -9.14 -8.85 2.23
CA SER A 190 -9.61 -8.48 0.90
C SER A 190 -10.04 -9.67 0.02
N VAL A 191 -9.55 -10.89 0.30
CA VAL A 191 -9.95 -12.11 -0.41
C VAL A 191 -11.44 -12.43 -0.24
N PHE A 192 -12.04 -12.11 0.91
CA PHE A 192 -13.49 -12.30 1.11
C PHE A 192 -14.33 -11.44 0.17
N GLY A 193 -13.81 -10.29 -0.29
CA GLY A 193 -14.42 -9.43 -1.30
C GLY A 193 -13.96 -9.70 -2.74
N MET A 194 -13.11 -10.72 -2.96
CA MET A 194 -12.40 -10.89 -4.24
C MET A 194 -13.30 -11.06 -5.45
N LYS A 195 -14.41 -11.80 -5.32
CA LYS A 195 -15.38 -12.00 -6.40
C LYS A 195 -15.95 -10.68 -6.92
N ASP A 196 -16.15 -9.72 -6.01
CA ASP A 196 -16.67 -8.40 -6.37
C ASP A 196 -15.55 -7.47 -6.81
N LEU A 197 -14.36 -7.54 -6.20
CA LEU A 197 -13.19 -6.78 -6.62
C LEU A 197 -12.80 -7.10 -8.08
N ILE A 198 -12.80 -8.37 -8.49
CA ILE A 198 -12.50 -8.78 -9.88
C ILE A 198 -13.44 -8.13 -10.91
N ARG A 199 -14.68 -7.83 -10.53
CA ARG A 199 -15.67 -7.21 -11.42
C ARG A 199 -15.54 -5.69 -11.49
N HIS A 200 -14.98 -5.06 -10.46
CA HIS A 200 -14.92 -3.60 -10.32
C HIS A 200 -13.52 -3.03 -10.53
N ILE A 201 -12.48 -3.85 -10.47
CA ILE A 201 -11.09 -3.46 -10.66
C ILE A 201 -10.61 -3.91 -12.06
N PRO A 202 -9.92 -3.05 -12.83
CA PRO A 202 -9.31 -3.44 -14.09
C PRO A 202 -8.36 -4.65 -13.95
N LYS A 203 -8.25 -5.49 -14.99
CA LYS A 203 -7.38 -6.69 -14.96
C LYS A 203 -5.94 -6.39 -14.55
N LYS A 204 -5.38 -5.24 -14.98
CA LYS A 204 -4.03 -4.79 -14.60
C LYS A 204 -3.96 -4.50 -13.09
N GLY A 205 -4.90 -3.71 -12.56
CA GLY A 205 -5.02 -3.45 -11.13
C GLY A 205 -5.15 -4.74 -10.31
N MET A 206 -5.92 -5.72 -10.80
CA MET A 206 -6.02 -7.01 -10.12
C MET A 206 -4.71 -7.81 -10.10
N LYS A 207 -3.96 -7.83 -11.20
CA LYS A 207 -2.64 -8.47 -11.19
C LYS A 207 -1.71 -7.80 -10.16
N LEU A 208 -1.71 -6.48 -10.11
CA LEU A 208 -0.92 -5.72 -9.13
C LEU A 208 -1.34 -6.01 -7.69
N LEU A 209 -2.65 -6.12 -7.42
CA LEU A 209 -3.16 -6.48 -6.10
C LEU A 209 -2.68 -7.86 -5.66
N VAL A 210 -2.81 -8.87 -6.52
CA VAL A 210 -2.41 -10.25 -6.22
C VAL A 210 -0.89 -10.35 -6.05
N THR A 211 -0.12 -9.80 -6.98
CA THR A 211 1.34 -9.81 -6.90
C THR A 211 1.81 -9.07 -5.64
N GLY A 212 1.23 -7.91 -5.32
CA GLY A 212 1.55 -7.16 -4.10
C GLY A 212 1.28 -7.95 -2.82
N GLY A 213 0.13 -8.63 -2.73
CA GLY A 213 -0.19 -9.49 -1.59
C GLY A 213 0.76 -10.69 -1.43
N VAL A 214 1.17 -11.31 -2.54
CA VAL A 214 2.18 -12.37 -2.55
C VAL A 214 3.55 -11.83 -2.14
N THR A 215 3.95 -10.67 -2.65
CA THR A 215 5.21 -10.00 -2.27
C THR A 215 5.25 -9.73 -0.76
N TYR A 216 4.20 -9.16 -0.17
CA TYR A 216 4.15 -8.96 1.29
C TYR A 216 4.26 -10.26 2.07
N THR A 217 3.53 -11.30 1.64
CA THR A 217 3.54 -12.61 2.30
C THR A 217 4.93 -13.27 2.21
N GLY A 218 5.59 -13.16 1.05
CA GLY A 218 6.97 -13.64 0.86
C GLY A 218 7.97 -12.93 1.75
N GLY A 219 7.79 -11.61 1.97
CA GLY A 219 8.62 -10.83 2.88
C GLY A 219 8.60 -11.36 4.32
N ILE A 220 7.44 -11.84 4.82
CA ILE A 220 7.33 -12.42 6.16
C ILE A 220 8.25 -13.63 6.33
N GLY A 221 8.50 -14.40 5.26
CA GLY A 221 9.46 -15.50 5.29
C GLY A 221 10.86 -15.05 5.70
N PHE A 222 11.33 -13.90 5.20
CA PHE A 222 12.61 -13.32 5.58
C PHE A 222 12.57 -12.68 6.97
N LEU A 223 11.43 -12.11 7.37
CA LEU A 223 11.26 -11.55 8.71
C LEU A 223 11.37 -12.62 9.81
N VAL A 224 10.81 -13.81 9.59
CA VAL A 224 10.83 -14.91 10.58
C VAL A 224 12.11 -15.73 10.49
N TRP A 225 12.88 -15.60 9.40
CA TRP A 225 14.15 -16.28 9.24
C TRP A 225 15.26 -15.53 9.99
N GLU A 226 15.21 -15.60 11.31
CA GLU A 226 16.09 -14.84 12.23
C GLU A 226 17.57 -15.24 12.10
N THR A 227 17.89 -16.47 11.73
CA THR A 227 19.29 -16.99 11.72
C THR A 227 20.23 -16.39 10.65
N GLN A 228 19.80 -15.46 9.80
CA GLN A 228 20.60 -14.97 8.66
C GLN A 228 20.84 -13.46 8.76
N PRO A 229 22.09 -12.99 8.52
CA PRO A 229 22.39 -11.57 8.56
C PRO A 229 21.60 -10.81 7.48
N PHE A 230 21.21 -9.57 7.78
CA PHE A 230 20.46 -8.67 6.90
C PHE A 230 19.04 -9.12 6.51
N ASN A 231 18.49 -10.14 7.16
CA ASN A 231 17.12 -10.63 6.93
C ASN A 231 16.05 -9.52 7.02
N HIS A 232 16.17 -8.61 8.00
CA HIS A 232 15.27 -7.48 8.23
C HIS A 232 15.37 -6.43 7.11
N ALA A 233 16.59 -6.19 6.61
CA ALA A 233 16.80 -5.32 5.47
C ALA A 233 16.19 -5.89 4.19
N VAL A 234 16.29 -7.22 3.99
CA VAL A 234 15.59 -7.90 2.90
C VAL A 234 14.08 -7.78 3.07
N TRP A 235 13.55 -7.95 4.28
CA TRP A 235 12.13 -7.73 4.57
C TRP A 235 11.69 -6.30 4.20
N HIS A 236 12.47 -5.26 4.51
CA HIS A 236 12.19 -3.87 4.10
C HIS A 236 12.08 -3.70 2.57
N LEU A 237 12.90 -4.42 1.80
CA LEU A 237 12.82 -4.41 0.34
C LEU A 237 11.52 -5.06 -0.16
N PHE A 238 11.07 -6.15 0.46
CA PHE A 238 9.78 -6.76 0.15
C PHE A 238 8.60 -5.86 0.53
N VAL A 239 8.65 -5.21 1.69
CA VAL A 239 7.64 -4.21 2.10
C VAL A 239 7.59 -3.09 1.07
N SER A 240 8.74 -2.58 0.62
CA SER A 240 8.82 -1.51 -0.37
C SER A 240 8.35 -1.90 -1.77
N ALA A 241 8.63 -3.13 -2.20
CA ALA A 241 8.08 -3.66 -3.43
C ALA A 241 6.54 -3.83 -3.33
N GLY A 242 6.06 -4.32 -2.18
CA GLY A 242 4.64 -4.48 -1.89
C GLY A 242 3.89 -3.14 -1.92
N THR A 243 4.35 -2.12 -1.19
CA THR A 243 3.73 -0.79 -1.16
C THR A 243 3.68 -0.17 -2.55
N LEU A 244 4.73 -0.35 -3.37
CA LEU A 244 4.79 0.15 -4.73
C LEU A 244 3.75 -0.53 -5.65
N LEU A 245 3.64 -1.86 -5.59
CA LEU A 245 2.64 -2.61 -6.34
C LEU A 245 1.22 -2.21 -5.94
N HIS A 246 0.96 -2.06 -4.64
CA HIS A 246 -0.33 -1.62 -4.12
C HIS A 246 -0.65 -0.16 -4.47
N TYR A 247 0.35 0.73 -4.47
CA TYR A 247 0.20 2.11 -4.96
C TYR A 247 -0.33 2.12 -6.40
N PHE A 248 0.31 1.37 -7.30
CA PHE A 248 -0.13 1.29 -8.68
C PHE A 248 -1.49 0.60 -8.83
N CYS A 249 -1.78 -0.43 -8.02
CA CYS A 249 -3.13 -1.02 -7.97
C CYS A 249 -4.19 0.03 -7.61
N ILE A 250 -3.95 0.85 -6.58
CA ILE A 250 -4.87 1.90 -6.16
C ILE A 250 -5.00 2.95 -7.27
N LEU A 251 -3.89 3.37 -7.86
CA LEU A 251 -3.89 4.33 -8.95
C LEU A 251 -4.72 3.85 -10.16
N GLU A 252 -4.58 2.58 -10.54
CA GLU A 252 -5.35 1.94 -11.62
C GLU A 252 -6.83 1.75 -11.26
N SER A 253 -7.12 1.30 -10.03
CA SER A 253 -8.50 0.99 -9.60
C SER A 253 -9.34 2.24 -9.31
N THR A 254 -8.72 3.36 -8.95
CA THR A 254 -9.44 4.58 -8.54
C THR A 254 -9.65 5.57 -9.66
N MET A 255 -8.90 5.47 -10.76
CA MET A 255 -8.94 6.48 -11.82
C MET A 255 -9.79 6.07 -13.04
N VAL A 256 -10.28 4.84 -13.10
CA VAL A 256 -11.12 4.37 -14.21
C VAL A 256 -12.60 4.75 -14.01
N SER A 257 -13.15 5.44 -15.01
CA SER A 257 -14.58 5.74 -15.27
C SER A 257 -15.15 7.10 -14.87
N LYS A 258 -14.78 8.14 -15.64
CA LYS A 258 -15.79 9.02 -16.25
C LYS A 258 -15.40 9.26 -17.72
N PRO A 259 -16.32 9.07 -18.69
CA PRO A 259 -16.15 9.68 -20.01
C PRO A 259 -15.99 11.19 -19.79
N LEU A 260 -15.02 11.81 -20.45
CA LEU A 260 -14.93 13.26 -20.50
C LEU A 260 -16.26 13.78 -21.08
N HIS A 261 -17.05 14.50 -20.28
CA HIS A 261 -18.02 15.40 -20.89
C HIS A 261 -17.22 16.50 -21.57
N PRO A 262 -17.39 16.73 -22.87
CA PRO A 262 -16.80 17.89 -23.51
C PRO A 262 -17.49 19.11 -22.92
N HIS A 263 -16.72 19.97 -22.25
CA HIS A 263 -17.17 21.34 -22.01
C HIS A 263 -17.28 22.02 -23.37
N GLY A 264 -18.52 22.14 -23.85
CA GLY A 264 -18.95 23.14 -24.83
C GLY A 264 -18.12 23.26 -26.10
N SER A 265 -18.35 22.38 -27.08
CA SER A 265 -18.49 22.78 -28.49
C SER A 265 -19.06 21.63 -29.29
N ARG A 266 -19.92 21.96 -30.24
CA ARG A 266 -20.52 21.06 -31.23
C ARG A 266 -19.45 20.33 -32.04
N GLU A 267 -19.85 19.14 -32.48
CA GLU A 267 -19.39 18.38 -33.64
C GLU A 267 -18.01 17.67 -33.54
N ASP A 268 -18.11 16.35 -33.65
CA ASP A 268 -17.20 15.44 -34.36
C ASP A 268 -15.88 15.08 -33.69
N THR A 269 -15.95 14.13 -32.73
CA THR A 269 -15.19 12.87 -32.77
C THR A 269 -15.59 12.00 -31.58
N GLU A 270 -16.37 10.95 -31.85
CA GLU A 270 -16.57 9.82 -30.94
C GLU A 270 -15.24 9.09 -30.70
N SER A 271 -14.36 9.62 -29.85
CA SER A 271 -13.31 8.81 -29.24
C SER A 271 -13.91 8.08 -28.04
N ILE A 272 -14.55 6.95 -28.34
CA ILE A 272 -15.00 5.98 -27.34
C ILE A 272 -13.75 5.45 -26.63
N ILE A 273 -13.34 6.09 -25.53
CA ILE A 273 -12.35 5.52 -24.63
C ILE A 273 -13.02 4.28 -24.01
N PRO A 274 -12.50 3.06 -24.24
CA PRO A 274 -13.14 1.84 -23.74
C PRO A 274 -13.35 1.93 -22.22
N SER A 275 -14.49 1.43 -21.72
CA SER A 275 -14.85 1.37 -20.29
C SER A 275 -13.89 0.55 -19.40
N HIS A 276 -12.80 0.05 -19.99
CA HIS A 276 -11.77 -0.76 -19.35
C HIS A 276 -10.34 -0.27 -19.62
N ALA A 277 -10.18 0.88 -20.28
CA ALA A 277 -8.89 1.48 -20.56
C ALA A 277 -8.28 2.05 -19.27
N SER A 278 -7.11 1.54 -18.90
CA SER A 278 -6.33 2.02 -17.76
C SER A 278 -5.95 3.47 -18.00
N VAL A 279 -6.37 4.37 -17.10
CA VAL A 279 -6.27 5.83 -17.30
C VAL A 279 -4.85 6.34 -17.53
N ILE A 280 -3.82 5.60 -17.13
CA ILE A 280 -2.42 6.01 -17.25
C ILE A 280 -1.75 5.43 -18.48
N ILE A 281 -2.24 4.32 -19.01
CA ILE A 281 -1.45 3.48 -19.93
C ILE A 281 -1.87 3.68 -21.39
N ASP A 282 -3.13 4.07 -21.63
CA ASP A 282 -3.65 4.10 -23.00
C ASP A 282 -3.58 5.52 -23.62
N ASN A 283 -3.19 6.55 -22.86
CA ASN A 283 -2.96 7.90 -23.38
C ASN A 283 -1.96 8.70 -22.51
N LEU A 284 -0.67 8.48 -22.76
CA LEU A 284 0.46 9.17 -22.10
C LEU A 284 0.34 10.69 -22.16
N GLU A 285 -0.08 11.26 -23.30
CA GLU A 285 -0.22 12.71 -23.48
C GLU A 285 -1.39 13.27 -22.66
N TYR A 286 -2.46 12.50 -22.51
CA TYR A 286 -3.60 12.86 -21.67
C TYR A 286 -3.26 12.74 -20.17
N ALA A 287 -2.54 11.69 -19.76
CA ALA A 287 -2.00 11.59 -18.41
C ALA A 287 -1.10 12.81 -18.15
N GLU A 288 -0.15 13.10 -19.03
CA GLU A 288 0.74 14.26 -18.92
C GLU A 288 -0.03 15.59 -18.82
N LYS A 289 -1.06 15.82 -19.64
CA LYS A 289 -1.93 17.01 -19.57
C LYS A 289 -2.71 17.10 -18.26
N GLN A 290 -3.29 16.00 -17.78
CA GLN A 290 -3.99 15.97 -16.48
C GLN A 290 -3.02 16.25 -15.33
N ILE A 291 -1.80 15.72 -15.39
CA ILE A 291 -0.74 15.93 -14.39
C ILE A 291 -0.25 17.38 -14.40
N VAL A 292 -0.10 17.99 -15.58
CA VAL A 292 0.23 19.41 -15.74
C VAL A 292 -0.88 20.33 -15.22
N LEU A 293 -2.14 19.90 -15.23
CA LEU A 293 -3.27 20.68 -14.69
C LEU A 293 -3.46 20.48 -13.18
N ALA A 294 -3.10 19.31 -12.64
CA ALA A 294 -3.32 18.93 -11.23
C ALA A 294 -2.44 19.70 -10.23
N PHE A 295 -1.17 19.90 -10.56
CA PHE A 295 -0.23 20.56 -9.67
C PHE A 295 -0.44 22.08 -9.74
N PHE A 296 -0.56 22.72 -8.58
CA PHE A 296 -0.72 24.17 -8.48
C PHE A 296 0.47 24.91 -9.13
N GLY A 297 0.18 25.86 -10.02
CA GLY A 297 1.14 26.89 -10.51
C GLY A 297 2.08 26.49 -11.67
N SER A 298 2.74 27.50 -12.25
CA SER A 298 3.76 27.39 -13.30
C SER A 298 5.17 27.24 -12.70
N GLY A 299 6.00 26.32 -13.21
CA GLY A 299 7.42 26.25 -12.82
C GLY A 299 8.14 24.90 -12.97
N LYS A 300 9.47 24.93 -12.76
CA LYS A 300 10.44 23.81 -12.90
C LYS A 300 10.14 22.58 -12.01
N ARG A 301 9.51 22.77 -10.84
CA ARG A 301 9.14 21.66 -9.92
C ARG A 301 8.11 20.69 -10.51
N LYS A 302 7.24 21.16 -11.41
CA LYS A 302 6.21 20.34 -12.06
C LYS A 302 6.82 19.30 -13.00
N SER A 303 7.76 19.74 -13.83
CA SER A 303 8.45 18.87 -14.78
C SER A 303 9.19 17.73 -14.07
N PHE A 304 9.76 18.00 -12.89
CA PHE A 304 10.40 16.97 -12.07
C PHE A 304 9.41 15.89 -11.62
N ILE A 305 8.28 16.27 -11.01
CA ILE A 305 7.30 15.29 -10.50
C ILE A 305 6.68 14.47 -11.63
N VAL A 306 6.36 15.11 -12.77
CA VAL A 306 5.84 14.42 -13.96
C VAL A 306 6.86 13.40 -14.47
N LYS A 307 8.12 13.83 -14.67
CA LYS A 307 9.21 12.94 -15.13
C LYS A 307 9.47 11.79 -14.15
N TYR A 308 9.42 12.08 -12.86
CA TYR A 308 9.56 11.09 -11.80
C TYR A 308 8.44 10.04 -11.83
N MET A 309 7.17 10.46 -11.91
CA MET A 309 6.03 9.55 -12.04
C MET A 309 6.10 8.73 -13.32
N ASN A 310 6.51 9.34 -14.43
CA ASN A 310 6.69 8.62 -15.70
C ASN A 310 7.85 7.60 -15.61
N MET A 311 8.97 7.97 -14.97
CA MET A 311 10.09 7.06 -14.70
C MET A 311 9.63 5.87 -13.85
N LEU A 312 8.94 6.11 -12.74
CA LEU A 312 8.40 5.03 -11.92
C LEU A 312 7.43 4.15 -12.72
N TYR A 313 6.50 4.77 -13.46
CA TYR A 313 5.55 4.04 -14.26
C TYR A 313 6.24 3.15 -15.32
N SER A 314 7.18 3.70 -16.10
CA SER A 314 7.90 2.98 -17.15
C SER A 314 8.81 1.87 -16.63
N VAL A 315 9.55 2.12 -15.55
CA VAL A 315 10.43 1.12 -14.92
C VAL A 315 9.61 -0.05 -14.37
N PHE A 316 8.46 0.22 -13.73
CA PHE A 316 7.75 -0.80 -12.97
C PHE A 316 6.58 -1.46 -13.73
N LEU A 317 5.98 -0.79 -14.70
CA LEU A 317 4.80 -1.30 -15.43
C LEU A 317 5.03 -1.50 -16.93
N ASP A 318 6.02 -0.84 -17.53
CA ASP A 318 6.23 -0.84 -18.98
C ASP A 318 7.55 -1.52 -19.44
N TRP A 319 8.30 -2.14 -18.51
CA TRP A 319 9.53 -2.89 -18.81
C TRP A 319 9.35 -3.98 -19.89
N GLY A 320 8.13 -4.50 -20.05
CA GLY A 320 7.80 -5.51 -21.06
C GLY A 320 7.57 -4.97 -22.48
N HIS A 321 7.34 -3.67 -22.67
CA HIS A 321 7.09 -3.07 -23.99
C HIS A 321 8.34 -2.48 -24.63
N ILE A 322 9.29 -2.01 -23.82
CA ILE A 322 10.59 -1.51 -24.32
C ILE A 322 11.41 -2.63 -24.98
N SER A 323 11.24 -3.89 -24.58
CA SER A 323 11.93 -5.01 -25.26
C SER A 323 11.32 -5.38 -26.62
N LYS A 324 10.07 -4.97 -26.90
CA LYS A 324 9.39 -5.28 -28.16
C LYS A 324 9.45 -4.17 -29.20
N SER A 325 9.81 -2.94 -28.83
CA SER A 325 10.00 -1.83 -29.77
C SER A 325 11.42 -1.75 -30.37
N LYS A 326 12.35 -2.63 -29.95
CA LYS A 326 13.71 -2.73 -30.52
C LYS A 326 13.91 -3.91 -31.49
N VAL A 327 12.85 -4.64 -31.84
CA VAL A 327 12.90 -5.67 -32.89
C VAL A 327 11.75 -5.45 -33.85
N LYS A 328 11.93 -4.49 -34.76
CA LYS A 328 11.42 -4.49 -36.13
C LYS A 328 12.09 -3.38 -36.92
#